data_AF-A0A1Q7ID83-F1
#
_entry.id   AF-A0A1Q7ID83-F1
#
_cell.length_a   1.000
_cell.length_b   1.000
_cell.length_c   1.000
_cell.angle_alpha   90.00
_cell.angle_beta   90.00
_cell.angle_gamma   90.00
#
_symmetry.space_group_name_H-M   'P 1'
#
loop_
_entity.id
_entity.type
_entity.pdbx_description
1 polymer ?
#
loop_
_entity_poly.entity_id
_entity_poly.type
_entity_poly.pdbx_seq_one_letter_code
_entity_poly.pdbx_strand_id
1 'polypeptide(L)'
;MEGSEWKGFMRKHWTMVAVFVAAGILTFVGAVYVFWWFAGNAQSTGLVPRTLNLWTMANLVNFILNTIFWELLLIGIPVIVAGFLGWRLWWKRIPVDERRRYRLFRKRSRTSRGGGGGGLLFFIAFCIKV
;
A
#
# COMPACT_ATOMS: atom_id res chain seq x y z
N MET A 1 32.02 19.17 2.99
CA MET A 1 31.48 18.66 4.28
C MET A 1 30.24 17.76 4.11
N GLU A 2 29.78 17.46 2.89
CA GLU A 2 28.49 16.74 2.70
C GLU A 2 28.60 15.20 2.64
N GLY A 3 29.75 14.63 2.25
CA GLY A 3 29.88 13.18 2.05
C GLY A 3 29.97 12.34 3.33
N SER A 4 30.53 12.88 4.42
CA SER A 4 30.72 12.16 5.68
C SER A 4 29.45 12.09 6.53
N GLU A 5 28.66 13.16 6.55
CA GLU A 5 27.39 13.22 7.28
C GLU A 5 26.34 12.33 6.60
N TRP A 6 26.29 12.31 5.26
CA TRP A 6 25.41 11.42 4.51
C TRP A 6 25.74 9.94 4.71
N LYS A 7 27.04 9.58 4.70
CA LYS A 7 27.50 8.21 5.03
C LYS A 7 27.16 7.81 6.46
N GLY A 8 27.32 8.71 7.43
CA GLY A 8 26.98 8.46 8.84
C GLY A 8 25.48 8.25 9.04
N PHE A 9 24.65 9.06 8.39
CA PHE A 9 23.19 8.95 8.42
C PHE A 9 22.71 7.67 7.73
N MET A 10 23.23 7.36 6.53
CA MET A 10 22.97 6.09 5.85
C MET A 10 23.35 4.91 6.75
N ARG A 11 24.57 4.87 7.29
CA ARG A 11 25.02 3.73 8.11
C ARG A 11 24.18 3.52 9.37
N LYS A 12 23.56 4.59 9.91
CA LYS A 12 22.67 4.56 11.08
C LYS A 12 21.21 4.23 10.74
N HIS A 13 20.76 4.50 9.51
CA HIS A 13 19.37 4.27 9.05
C HIS A 13 19.24 3.16 7.99
N TRP A 14 20.33 2.51 7.57
CA TRP A 14 20.34 1.42 6.57
C TRP A 14 19.50 0.22 7.00
N THR A 15 19.44 -0.09 8.31
CA THR A 15 18.55 -1.11 8.85
C THR A 15 17.08 -0.76 8.60
N MET A 16 16.71 0.53 8.65
CA MET A 16 15.36 1.00 8.35
C MET A 16 15.03 0.84 6.86
N VAL A 17 15.98 1.22 6.00
CA VAL A 17 15.85 1.04 4.54
C VAL A 17 15.70 -0.43 4.19
N ALA A 18 16.52 -1.31 4.79
CA ALA A 18 16.44 -2.75 4.58
C ALA A 18 15.08 -3.31 5.02
N VAL A 19 14.54 -2.86 6.15
CA VAL A 19 13.20 -3.26 6.62
C VAL A 19 12.10 -2.75 5.69
N PHE A 20 12.20 -1.52 5.17
CA PHE A 20 11.23 -1.00 4.20
C PHE A 20 11.26 -1.77 2.88
N VAL A 21 12.45 -2.08 2.38
CA VAL A 21 12.62 -2.89 1.16
C VAL A 21 12.07 -4.30 1.39
N ALA A 22 12.39 -4.94 2.52
CA ALA A 22 11.86 -6.24 2.87
C ALA A 22 10.32 -6.23 3.00
N ALA A 23 9.75 -5.20 3.63
CA ALA A 23 8.30 -5.03 3.73
C ALA A 23 7.65 -4.80 2.36
N GLY A 24 8.29 -4.05 1.47
CA GLY A 24 7.84 -3.85 0.09
C GLY A 24 7.81 -5.16 -0.70
N ILE A 25 8.88 -5.95 -0.62
CA ILE A 25 8.94 -7.28 -1.24
C ILE A 25 7.86 -8.20 -0.67
N LEU A 26 7.69 -8.21 0.66
CA LEU A 26 6.68 -9.04 1.32
C LEU A 26 5.26 -8.66 0.87
N THR A 27 5.00 -7.36 0.72
CA THR A 27 3.72 -6.84 0.23
C THR A 27 3.48 -7.26 -1.21
N PHE A 28 4.49 -7.16 -2.08
CA PHE A 28 4.39 -7.55 -3.48
C PHE A 28 4.14 -9.06 -3.65
N VAL A 29 4.93 -9.89 -2.95
CA VAL A 29 4.75 -11.35 -2.97
C VAL A 29 3.37 -11.73 -2.43
N GLY A 30 2.92 -11.06 -1.37
CA GLY A 30 1.57 -11.23 -0.83
C GLY A 30 0.49 -10.91 -1.87
N ALA A 31 0.60 -9.79 -2.57
CA ALA A 31 -0.36 -9.40 -3.61
C ALA A 31 -0.46 -10.45 -4.73
N VAL A 32 0.68 -10.92 -5.23
CA VAL A 32 0.73 -11.99 -6.25
C VAL A 32 0.08 -13.28 -5.75
N TYR A 33 0.35 -13.65 -4.49
CA TYR A 33 -0.24 -14.85 -3.90
C TYR A 33 -1.77 -14.73 -3.72
N VAL A 34 -2.26 -13.59 -3.26
CA VAL A 34 -3.70 -13.32 -3.11
C VAL A 34 -4.40 -13.35 -4.46
N PHE A 35 -3.80 -12.76 -5.49
CA PHE A 35 -4.33 -12.83 -6.85
C PHE A 35 -4.44 -14.28 -7.34
N TRP A 36 -3.38 -15.07 -7.16
CA TRP A 36 -3.38 -16.47 -7.59
C TRP A 36 -4.41 -17.32 -6.83
N TRP A 37 -4.49 -17.15 -5.51
CA TRP A 37 -5.49 -17.79 -4.67
C TRP A 37 -6.92 -17.38 -5.07
N PHE A 38 -7.17 -16.09 -5.31
CA PHE A 38 -8.50 -15.61 -5.69
C PHE A 38 -8.90 -16.12 -7.07
N ALA A 39 -7.99 -16.10 -8.05
CA ALA A 39 -8.26 -16.61 -9.39
C ALA A 39 -8.67 -18.09 -9.38
N GLY A 40 -7.98 -18.92 -8.56
CA GLY A 40 -8.35 -20.32 -8.37
C GLY A 40 -9.71 -20.49 -7.68
N ASN A 41 -9.97 -19.71 -6.63
CA ASN A 41 -11.25 -19.77 -5.92
C ASN A 41 -12.44 -19.27 -6.74
N ALA A 42 -12.26 -18.24 -7.56
CA ALA A 42 -13.32 -17.72 -8.41
C ALA A 42 -13.82 -18.79 -9.40
N GLN A 43 -12.94 -19.67 -9.87
CA GLN A 43 -13.28 -20.80 -10.75
C GLN A 43 -13.86 -22.02 -10.01
N SER A 44 -13.47 -22.24 -8.75
CA SER A 44 -13.97 -23.36 -7.95
C SER A 44 -15.34 -23.08 -7.34
N THR A 45 -15.60 -21.83 -6.97
CA THR A 45 -16.87 -21.35 -6.37
C THR A 45 -17.96 -21.04 -7.40
N GLY A 46 -17.64 -21.10 -8.70
CA GLY A 46 -18.58 -20.77 -9.78
C GLY A 46 -18.82 -19.27 -9.96
N LEU A 47 -18.00 -18.42 -9.33
CA LEU A 47 -18.08 -16.96 -9.41
C LEU A 47 -17.70 -16.45 -10.81
N VAL A 48 -16.83 -17.16 -11.51
CA VAL A 48 -16.55 -16.96 -12.93
C VAL A 48 -16.59 -18.27 -13.73
N PRO A 49 -16.98 -18.24 -15.00
CA PRO A 49 -16.96 -19.41 -15.86
C PRO A 49 -15.54 -19.90 -16.13
N ARG A 50 -15.35 -21.22 -16.14
CA ARG A 50 -14.04 -21.85 -16.45
C ARG A 50 -13.65 -21.73 -17.92
N THR A 51 -14.62 -21.56 -18.81
CA THR A 51 -14.42 -21.46 -20.26
C THR A 51 -14.57 -20.02 -20.72
N LEU A 52 -13.59 -19.50 -21.47
CA LEU A 52 -13.57 -18.13 -22.00
C LEU A 52 -14.82 -17.77 -22.82
N ASN A 53 -15.41 -18.74 -23.53
CA ASN A 53 -16.61 -18.51 -24.34
C ASN A 53 -17.89 -18.22 -23.53
N LEU A 54 -17.87 -18.44 -22.21
CA LEU A 54 -19.00 -18.15 -21.31
C LEU A 54 -18.79 -16.84 -20.50
N TRP A 55 -17.71 -16.09 -20.77
CA TRP A 55 -17.43 -14.83 -20.08
C TRP A 55 -18.37 -13.74 -20.59
N THR A 56 -19.20 -13.24 -19.67
CA THR A 56 -20.02 -12.05 -19.88
C THR A 56 -19.35 -10.84 -19.25
N MET A 57 -19.74 -9.63 -19.68
CA MET A 57 -19.24 -8.39 -19.06
C MET A 57 -19.56 -8.32 -17.56
N ALA A 58 -20.70 -8.87 -17.13
CA ALA A 58 -21.05 -8.95 -15.71
C ALA A 58 -20.07 -9.83 -14.92
N ASN A 59 -19.65 -10.97 -15.47
CA ASN A 59 -18.67 -11.85 -14.84
C ASN A 59 -17.30 -11.17 -14.74
N LEU A 60 -16.90 -10.43 -15.78
CA LEU A 60 -15.66 -9.66 -15.79
C LEU A 60 -15.66 -8.58 -14.71
N VAL A 61 -16.71 -7.78 -14.63
CA VAL A 61 -16.84 -6.72 -13.62
C VAL A 61 -16.86 -7.31 -12.21
N ASN A 62 -17.65 -8.36 -11.96
CA ASN A 62 -17.67 -9.04 -10.67
C ASN A 62 -16.31 -9.62 -10.29
N PHE A 63 -15.59 -10.19 -11.25
CA PHE A 63 -14.24 -10.70 -11.02
C PHE A 63 -13.27 -9.59 -10.62
N ILE A 64 -13.24 -8.47 -11.35
CA ILE A 64 -12.34 -7.34 -11.08
C ILE A 64 -12.65 -6.72 -9.72
N LEU A 65 -13.94 -6.46 -9.42
CA LEU A 65 -14.36 -5.88 -8.14
C LEU A 65 -13.99 -6.78 -6.97
N ASN A 66 -14.25 -8.09 -7.06
CA ASN A 66 -13.89 -9.03 -6.00
C ASN A 66 -12.37 -9.20 -5.90
N THR A 67 -11.63 -9.21 -7.01
CA THR A 67 -10.16 -9.27 -6.99
C THR A 67 -9.60 -8.09 -6.19
N ILE A 68 -10.01 -6.86 -6.54
CA ILE A 68 -9.57 -5.64 -5.86
C ILE A 68 -10.01 -5.64 -4.39
N PHE A 69 -11.23 -6.10 -4.10
CA PHE A 69 -11.73 -6.20 -2.73
C PHE A 69 -10.90 -7.16 -1.88
N TRP A 70 -10.63 -8.37 -2.38
CA TRP A 70 -9.82 -9.37 -1.66
C TRP A 70 -8.36 -8.96 -1.55
N GLU A 71 -7.81 -8.30 -2.56
CA GLU A 71 -6.46 -7.76 -2.53
C GLU A 71 -6.33 -6.64 -1.47
N LEU A 72 -7.27 -5.68 -1.45
CA LEU A 72 -7.32 -4.63 -0.42
C LEU A 72 -7.55 -5.19 0.99
N LEU A 73 -8.39 -6.22 1.11
CA LEU A 73 -8.71 -6.79 2.41
C LEU A 73 -7.52 -7.60 2.96
N LEU A 74 -6.93 -8.48 2.15
CA LEU A 74 -5.88 -9.39 2.60
C LEU A 74 -4.49 -8.75 2.60
N ILE A 75 -4.22 -7.75 1.74
CA ILE A 75 -2.93 -7.02 1.73
C ILE A 75 -3.05 -5.67 2.41
N GLY A 76 -4.13 -4.93 2.16
CA GLY A 76 -4.30 -3.60 2.74
C GLY A 76 -4.34 -3.63 4.27
N ILE A 77 -5.02 -4.61 4.89
CA ILE A 77 -5.05 -4.71 6.36
C ILE A 77 -3.64 -4.96 6.93
N PRO A 78 -2.88 -6.00 6.52
CA PRO A 78 -1.51 -6.18 6.98
C PRO A 78 -0.60 -5.01 6.72
N VAL A 79 -0.72 -4.32 5.58
CA VAL A 79 0.09 -3.14 5.25
C VAL A 79 -0.20 -1.99 6.21
N ILE A 80 -1.47 -1.73 6.52
CA ILE A 80 -1.86 -0.69 7.48
C ILE A 80 -1.35 -1.05 8.88
N VAL A 81 -1.51 -2.31 9.30
CA VAL A 81 -1.04 -2.78 10.61
C VAL A 81 0.49 -2.70 10.71
N ALA A 82 1.21 -3.16 9.69
CA ALA A 82 2.66 -3.09 9.62
C ALA A 82 3.16 -1.64 9.59
N GLY A 83 2.48 -0.75 8.85
CA GLY A 83 2.75 0.68 8.84
C GLY A 83 2.55 1.32 10.22
N PHE A 84 1.46 0.98 10.91
CA PHE A 84 1.17 1.51 12.25
C PHE A 84 2.15 0.98 13.30
N LEU A 85 2.48 -0.30 13.26
CA LEU A 85 3.49 -0.91 14.13
C LEU A 85 4.88 -0.32 13.85
N GLY A 86 5.27 -0.22 12.58
CA GLY A 86 6.50 0.41 12.15
C GLY A 86 6.61 1.85 12.63
N TRP A 87 5.54 2.65 12.46
CA TRP A 87 5.45 4.01 12.98
C TRP A 87 5.59 4.05 14.50
N ARG A 88 4.84 3.22 15.23
CA ARG A 88 4.86 3.18 16.71
C ARG A 88 6.22 2.75 17.25
N LEU A 89 6.83 1.74 16.64
CA LEU A 89 8.13 1.21 17.04
C LEU A 89 9.24 2.21 16.69
N TRP A 90 9.14 2.86 15.55
CA TRP A 90 10.03 3.96 15.15
C TRP A 90 9.90 5.14 16.11
N TRP A 91 8.69 5.57 16.44
CA TRP A 91 8.45 6.70 17.35
C TRP A 91 9.04 6.47 18.76
N LYS A 92 9.08 5.22 19.21
CA LYS A 92 9.75 4.79 20.46
C LYS A 92 11.28 4.69 20.33
N ARG A 93 11.80 4.39 19.14
CA ARG A 93 13.24 4.25 18.86
C ARG A 93 13.92 5.58 18.51
N ILE A 94 13.17 6.62 18.13
CA ILE A 94 13.74 7.96 17.95
C ILE A 94 14.18 8.49 19.33
N PRO A 95 15.50 8.70 19.55
CA PRO A 95 16.01 9.24 20.80
C PRO A 95 15.42 10.63 21.04
N VAL A 96 15.04 10.89 22.29
CA VAL A 96 14.35 12.12 22.74
C VAL A 96 15.14 13.39 22.41
N ASP A 97 16.44 13.27 22.11
CA ASP A 97 17.37 14.37 21.83
C ASP A 97 17.17 15.08 20.48
N GLU A 98 16.62 14.42 19.45
CA GLU A 98 16.38 15.06 18.14
C GLU A 98 15.07 15.87 18.11
N ARG A 99 14.09 15.54 18.97
CA ARG A 99 12.81 16.28 19.06
C ARG A 99 12.99 17.74 19.49
N ARG A 100 14.09 18.09 20.17
CA ARG A 100 14.42 19.47 20.54
C ARG A 100 14.92 20.32 19.38
N ARG A 101 15.64 19.75 18.39
CA ARG A 101 16.14 20.51 17.22
C ARG A 101 15.05 20.86 16.21
N TYR A 102 14.05 20.00 16.03
CA TYR A 102 12.98 20.24 15.05
C TYR A 102 11.83 21.12 15.55
N ARG A 103 11.71 21.36 16.88
CA ARG A 103 10.74 22.34 17.40
C ARG A 103 11.11 23.79 17.05
N LEU A 104 12.39 24.08 16.81
CA LEU A 104 12.87 25.43 16.46
C LEU A 104 12.62 25.80 14.99
N PHE A 105 12.44 24.82 14.09
CA PHE A 105 12.21 25.05 12.66
C PHE A 105 10.73 24.99 12.25
N ARG A 106 9.79 25.03 13.20
CA ARG A 106 8.35 25.10 12.89
C ARG A 106 7.94 26.52 12.47
N LYS A 107 8.52 27.03 11.37
CA LYS A 107 7.85 28.06 10.58
C LYS A 107 6.71 27.40 9.83
N ARG A 108 5.51 27.69 10.34
CA ARG A 108 4.21 27.49 9.70
C ARG A 108 4.26 28.00 8.25
N SER A 109 4.20 27.10 7.28
CA SER A 109 3.69 27.43 5.94
C SER A 109 2.36 26.69 5.74
N ARG A 110 1.38 27.48 5.32
CA ARG A 110 0.00 27.13 5.05
C ARG A 110 -0.13 27.10 3.52
N THR A 111 -0.99 26.22 3.01
CA THR A 111 -1.31 25.96 1.57
C THR A 111 -0.27 25.07 0.87
N SER A 112 -0.62 24.07 0.04
CA SER A 112 -1.57 24.08 -1.07
C SER A 112 -2.15 22.68 -1.36
N ARG A 113 -3.47 22.65 -1.59
CA ARG A 113 -4.19 21.94 -2.66
C ARG A 113 -3.42 20.84 -3.42
N GLY A 114 -3.88 19.60 -3.28
CA GLY A 114 -3.62 18.46 -4.16
C GLY A 114 -4.51 17.32 -3.69
N GLY A 115 -5.70 17.05 -4.23
CA GLY A 115 -6.00 16.95 -5.65
C GLY A 115 -5.44 15.64 -6.17
N GLY A 116 -6.13 14.52 -5.93
CA GLY A 116 -5.68 13.22 -6.46
C GLY A 116 -6.26 11.93 -5.87
N GLY A 117 -7.45 11.94 -5.27
CA GLY A 117 -8.12 10.70 -4.82
C GLY A 117 -9.49 10.45 -5.46
N GLY A 118 -10.16 11.50 -5.95
CA GLY A 118 -11.54 11.41 -6.44
C GLY A 118 -11.68 10.80 -7.83
N GLY A 119 -10.66 10.88 -8.69
CA GLY A 119 -10.75 10.41 -10.09
C GLY A 119 -10.96 8.90 -10.23
N LEU A 120 -10.34 8.10 -9.35
CA LEU A 120 -10.52 6.64 -9.33
C LEU A 120 -11.94 6.25 -8.91
N LEU A 121 -12.53 6.96 -7.94
CA LEU A 121 -13.90 6.68 -7.49
C LEU A 121 -14.94 7.10 -8.53
N PHE A 122 -14.71 8.21 -9.25
CA PHE A 122 -15.58 8.61 -10.36
C PHE A 122 -15.49 7.65 -11.56
N PHE A 123 -14.31 7.07 -11.83
CA PHE A 123 -14.16 6.05 -12.87
C PHE A 123 -14.90 4.76 -12.51
N ILE A 124 -14.81 4.31 -11.25
CA ILE A 124 -15.55 3.13 -10.74
C ILE A 124 -17.07 3.38 -10.78
N ALA A 125 -17.52 4.56 -10.37
CA ALA A 125 -18.95 4.92 -10.43
C ALA A 125 -19.47 4.99 -11.88
N PHE A 126 -18.64 5.46 -12.83
CA PHE A 126 -18.99 5.49 -14.25
C PHE A 126 -19.13 4.08 -14.85
N CYS A 127 -18.27 3.13 -14.47
CA CYS A 127 -18.35 1.73 -14.91
C CYS A 127 -19.57 0.96 -14.38
N ILE A 128 -20.26 1.45 -13.34
CA ILE A 128 -21.48 0.81 -12.79
C ILE A 128 -22.75 1.29 -13.49
N LYS A 129 -22.74 2.48 -14.11
CA LYS A 129 -23.95 3.10 -14.68
C LYS A 129 -24.13 2.85 -16.19
N VAL A 130 -23.07 2.48 -16.90
CA VAL A 130 -23.11 2.01 -18.31
C VAL A 130 -23.40 0.52 -18.33
#